data_AF-A0A949UE38-F1
#
_entry.id   AF-A0A949UE38-F1
#
_cell.length_a   1.000
_cell.length_b   1.000
_cell.length_c   1.000
_cell.angle_alpha   90.00
_cell.angle_beta   90.00
_cell.angle_gamma   90.00
#
_symmetry.space_group_name_H-M   'P 1'
#
loop_
_entity.id
_entity.type
_entity.pdbx_description
1 polymer ?
#
loop_
_entity_poly.entity_id
_entity_poly.type
_entity_poly.pdbx_seq_one_letter_code
_entity_poly.pdbx_strand_id
1 'polypeptide(L)'
;MNFRVSRLLLFVILATCSTWLLAQDDSDAGKSKAGTRTVTGCLTNDDSNGFLLTANDGSTWELKSDTVALADHVGHTISATGTVTNAAAHNLKEDAKDAASDAHMTKNNTEHGHMKVTNVRMVSHSCKS
;
A
#
# COMPACT_ATOMS: atom_id res chain seq x y z
N MET A 1 42.32 -9.41 -37.55
CA MET A 1 40.96 -9.42 -36.99
C MET A 1 40.94 -10.38 -35.81
N ASN A 2 40.44 -9.92 -34.66
CA ASN A 2 40.72 -10.47 -33.34
C ASN A 2 39.90 -11.71 -32.94
N PHE A 3 40.56 -12.49 -32.09
CA PHE A 3 40.19 -13.65 -31.28
C PHE A 3 38.82 -13.61 -30.56
N ARG A 4 37.99 -14.68 -30.67
CA ARG A 4 37.54 -15.60 -29.57
C ARG A 4 36.09 -16.12 -29.63
N VAL A 5 35.99 -17.39 -30.01
CA VAL A 5 34.99 -18.36 -29.54
C VAL A 5 34.95 -18.44 -28.02
N SER A 6 33.81 -18.12 -27.41
CA SER A 6 33.38 -18.58 -26.09
C SER A 6 31.94 -18.11 -25.85
N ARG A 7 31.08 -18.97 -25.29
CA ARG A 7 29.65 -18.77 -24.93
C ARG A 7 28.58 -19.39 -25.85
N LEU A 8 28.95 -20.30 -26.73
CA LEU A 8 28.06 -21.40 -27.08
C LEU A 8 28.42 -22.57 -26.17
N LEU A 9 27.43 -23.14 -25.46
CA LEU A 9 27.49 -24.28 -24.52
C LEU A 9 27.60 -23.95 -23.02
N LEU A 10 26.49 -23.44 -22.47
CA LEU A 10 25.97 -23.82 -21.15
C LEU A 10 24.44 -23.75 -21.27
N PHE A 11 23.84 -24.68 -22.01
CA PHE A 11 23.09 -25.81 -21.44
C PHE A 11 22.03 -25.32 -20.44
N VAL A 12 20.77 -25.26 -20.88
CA VAL A 12 19.82 -26.34 -20.59
C VAL A 12 19.73 -26.55 -19.08
N ILE A 13 19.14 -25.60 -18.36
CA ILE A 13 18.58 -25.85 -17.04
C ILE A 13 17.24 -25.12 -16.98
N LEU A 14 16.18 -25.94 -16.97
CA LEU A 14 14.84 -25.68 -16.47
C LEU A 14 14.07 -24.51 -17.12
N ALA A 15 13.18 -24.76 -18.07
CA ALA A 15 11.96 -25.56 -17.87
C ALA A 15 11.21 -25.16 -16.58
N THR A 16 9.98 -24.71 -16.80
CA THR A 16 8.85 -24.68 -15.84
C THR A 16 8.96 -23.74 -14.64
N CYS A 17 8.63 -22.48 -14.85
CA CYS A 17 7.78 -21.73 -13.90
C CYS A 17 6.71 -20.98 -14.71
N SER A 18 5.68 -21.72 -15.13
CA SER A 18 4.36 -21.13 -15.35
C SER A 18 3.83 -20.69 -13.99
N THR A 19 4.12 -19.45 -13.61
CA THR A 19 3.44 -18.80 -12.48
C THR A 19 2.80 -17.53 -13.00
N TRP A 20 1.47 -17.56 -13.05
CA TRP A 20 0.62 -16.42 -13.37
C TRP A 20 1.08 -15.17 -12.64
N LEU A 21 1.26 -14.07 -13.35
CA LEU A 21 1.18 -12.74 -12.76
C LEU A 21 0.42 -11.81 -13.70
N LEU A 22 -0.90 -11.87 -13.51
CA LEU A 22 -1.98 -10.91 -13.77
C LEU A 22 -1.96 -10.12 -15.09
N ALA A 23 -2.95 -10.43 -15.92
CA ALA A 23 -3.40 -9.62 -17.05
C ALA A 23 -4.24 -8.41 -16.59
N GLN A 24 -3.99 -7.26 -17.24
CA GLN A 24 -4.86 -6.11 -17.51
C GLN A 24 -5.32 -5.26 -16.30
N ASP A 25 -5.27 -3.93 -16.36
CA ASP A 25 -5.94 -3.12 -17.37
C ASP A 25 -5.24 -1.77 -17.59
N ASP A 26 -5.16 -1.39 -18.87
CA ASP A 26 -4.83 -0.07 -19.37
C ASP A 26 -6.10 0.81 -19.39
N SER A 27 -5.95 2.14 -19.36
CA SER A 27 -6.98 3.15 -19.70
C SER A 27 -8.22 3.31 -18.78
N ASP A 28 -8.24 4.34 -17.91
CA ASP A 28 -9.39 5.27 -17.81
C ASP A 28 -8.97 6.52 -17.01
N ALA A 29 -8.60 7.58 -17.73
CA ALA A 29 -8.48 8.92 -17.17
C ALA A 29 -9.89 9.49 -16.98
N GLY A 30 -10.43 9.46 -15.75
CA GLY A 30 -11.71 10.12 -15.47
C GLY A 30 -12.53 9.67 -14.26
N LYS A 31 -12.16 8.60 -13.56
CA LYS A 31 -12.73 8.22 -12.25
C LYS A 31 -11.57 7.94 -11.32
N SER A 32 -11.48 8.63 -10.18
CA SER A 32 -10.54 8.29 -9.11
C SER A 32 -10.84 6.85 -8.67
N LYS A 33 -10.19 5.88 -9.32
CA LYS A 33 -10.44 4.46 -9.09
C LYS A 33 -10.08 4.20 -7.65
N ALA A 34 -11.06 3.75 -6.87
CA ALA A 34 -10.81 3.16 -5.59
C ALA A 34 -9.91 1.94 -5.82
N GLY A 35 -8.59 2.15 -5.72
CA GLY A 35 -7.60 1.14 -6.04
C GLY A 35 -7.54 0.12 -4.92
N THR A 36 -7.46 -1.16 -5.26
CA THR A 36 -7.05 -2.16 -4.28
C THR A 36 -5.57 -1.96 -3.98
N ARG A 37 -5.23 -1.77 -2.71
CA ARG A 37 -3.85 -1.56 -2.24
C ARG A 37 -3.56 -2.50 -1.07
N THR A 38 -2.27 -2.78 -0.89
CA THR A 38 -1.74 -3.46 0.30
C THR A 38 -0.91 -2.47 1.09
N VAL A 39 -1.28 -2.24 2.34
CA VAL A 39 -0.62 -1.30 3.24
C VAL A 39 -0.14 -2.06 4.47
N THR A 40 1.11 -1.83 4.88
CA THR A 40 1.71 -2.48 6.05
C THR A 40 1.97 -1.45 7.13
N GLY A 41 1.56 -1.76 8.36
CA GLY A 41 1.60 -0.82 9.48
C GLY A 41 1.17 -1.40 10.81
N CYS A 42 1.16 -0.55 11.83
CA CYS A 42 0.64 -0.86 13.16
C CYS A 42 -0.87 -0.65 13.18
N LEU A 43 -1.63 -1.67 13.58
CA LEU A 43 -3.07 -1.54 13.77
C LEU A 43 -3.38 -1.15 15.22
N THR A 44 -4.09 -0.05 15.40
CA THR A 44 -4.61 0.40 16.68
C THR A 44 -6.13 0.47 16.64
N ASN A 45 -6.75 0.50 17.82
CA ASN A 45 -8.14 0.90 17.97
C ASN A 45 -8.17 2.33 18.51
N ASP A 46 -8.92 3.19 17.85
CA ASP A 46 -9.24 4.54 18.28
C ASP A 46 -10.70 4.56 18.72
N ASP A 47 -10.96 4.99 19.96
CA ASP A 47 -12.30 4.99 20.55
C ASP A 47 -13.33 5.79 19.74
N SER A 48 -12.88 6.74 18.89
CA SER A 48 -13.76 7.61 18.10
C SER A 48 -13.89 7.17 16.63
N ASN A 49 -12.83 6.62 16.03
CA ASN A 49 -12.70 6.33 14.60
C ASN A 49 -12.63 4.83 14.29
N GLY A 50 -12.66 3.95 15.31
CA GLY A 50 -12.64 2.50 15.13
C GLY A 50 -11.23 1.94 14.95
N PHE A 51 -10.91 1.33 13.82
CA PHE A 51 -9.60 0.71 13.60
C PHE A 51 -8.70 1.60 12.74
N LEU A 52 -7.53 1.97 13.24
CA LEU A 52 -6.58 2.83 12.55
C LEU A 52 -5.29 2.08 12.24
N LEU A 53 -4.84 2.11 10.99
CA LEU A 53 -3.56 1.55 10.56
C LEU A 53 -2.59 2.69 10.28
N THR A 54 -1.54 2.79 11.09
CA THR A 54 -0.41 3.69 10.82
C THR A 54 0.63 2.92 10.02
N ALA A 55 0.74 3.26 8.73
CA ALA A 55 1.64 2.63 7.79
C ALA A 55 3.10 3.03 8.04
N ASN A 56 4.02 2.20 7.55
CA ASN A 56 5.46 2.43 7.70
C ASN A 56 5.97 3.72 7.01
N ASP A 57 5.24 4.21 6.01
CA ASP A 57 5.53 5.48 5.32
C ASP A 57 4.93 6.70 6.04
N GLY A 58 4.28 6.47 7.18
CA GLY A 58 3.58 7.46 7.98
C GLY A 58 2.08 7.57 7.68
N SER A 59 1.60 7.07 6.53
CA SER A 59 0.20 7.21 6.10
C SER A 59 -0.75 6.57 7.09
N THR A 60 -1.92 7.17 7.33
CA THR A 60 -2.91 6.58 8.25
C THR A 60 -4.19 6.21 7.55
N TRP A 61 -4.68 5.00 7.82
CA TRP A 61 -5.87 4.47 7.18
C TRP A 61 -6.90 4.08 8.22
N GLU A 62 -8.15 4.52 8.05
CA GLU A 62 -9.27 3.98 8.81
C GLU A 62 -9.74 2.68 8.15
N LEU A 63 -9.68 1.58 8.89
CA LEU A 63 -9.96 0.25 8.39
C LEU A 63 -11.38 -0.17 8.73
N LYS A 64 -12.09 -0.67 7.72
CA LYS A 64 -13.36 -1.38 7.88
C LYS A 64 -13.27 -2.75 7.22
N SER A 65 -13.80 -3.79 7.86
CA SER A 65 -13.90 -5.12 7.25
C SER A 65 -15.19 -5.81 7.69
N ASP A 66 -15.82 -6.50 6.74
CA ASP A 66 -16.97 -7.37 6.99
C ASP A 66 -16.54 -8.85 7.15
N THR A 67 -15.27 -9.16 6.85
CA THR A 67 -14.78 -10.54 6.67
C THR A 67 -13.60 -10.90 7.58
N VAL A 68 -12.92 -9.88 8.14
CA VAL A 68 -11.76 -10.05 9.01
C VAL A 68 -12.07 -9.43 10.37
N ALA A 69 -11.81 -10.17 11.45
CA ALA A 69 -11.90 -9.69 12.82
C ALA A 69 -10.69 -8.77 13.15
N LEU A 70 -10.78 -7.48 12.80
CA LEU A 70 -9.70 -6.51 13.00
C LEU A 70 -9.31 -6.35 14.47
N ALA A 71 -10.24 -6.57 15.40
CA ALA A 71 -9.99 -6.50 16.84
C ALA A 71 -8.88 -7.46 17.30
N ASP A 72 -8.81 -8.67 16.72
CA ASP A 72 -7.80 -9.68 17.05
C ASP A 72 -6.38 -9.28 16.59
N HIS A 73 -6.30 -8.22 15.79
CA HIS A 73 -5.06 -7.71 15.23
C HIS A 73 -4.61 -6.37 15.83
N VAL A 74 -5.34 -5.83 16.81
CA VAL A 74 -4.96 -4.60 17.51
C VAL A 74 -3.66 -4.81 18.27
N GLY A 75 -2.72 -3.87 18.13
CA GLY A 75 -1.38 -3.94 18.71
C GLY A 75 -0.38 -4.75 17.87
N HIS A 76 -0.81 -5.35 16.76
CA HIS A 76 0.07 -6.08 15.84
C HIS A 76 0.54 -5.19 14.68
N THR A 77 1.71 -5.52 14.13
CA THR A 77 2.05 -5.04 12.79
C THR A 77 1.38 -5.97 11.78
N ILE A 78 0.56 -5.42 10.89
CA ILE A 78 -0.17 -6.17 9.87
C ILE A 78 0.09 -5.63 8.48
N SER A 79 -0.12 -6.48 7.49
CA SER A 79 -0.25 -6.10 6.08
C SER A 79 -1.72 -6.27 5.69
N ALA A 80 -2.41 -5.16 5.47
CA ALA A 80 -3.83 -5.11 5.14
C ALA A 80 -4.00 -4.87 3.64
N THR A 81 -4.78 -5.73 2.97
CA THR A 81 -5.13 -5.57 1.56
C THR A 81 -6.61 -5.22 1.45
N GLY A 82 -6.90 -4.17 0.68
CA GLY A 82 -8.26 -3.65 0.58
C GLY A 82 -8.42 -2.54 -0.43
N THR A 83 -9.67 -2.18 -0.68
CA THR A 83 -10.02 -1.07 -1.56
C THR A 83 -9.89 0.24 -0.79
N VAL A 84 -9.09 1.19 -1.30
CA VAL A 84 -8.95 2.51 -0.69
C VAL A 84 -9.90 3.52 -1.31
N THR A 85 -10.44 4.41 -0.49
CA THR A 85 -11.19 5.59 -0.94
C THR A 85 -10.56 6.86 -0.37
N ASN A 86 -10.60 7.95 -1.13
CA ASN A 86 -10.11 9.27 -0.74
C ASN A 86 -8.58 9.40 -0.48
N ALA A 87 -7.76 8.47 -0.99
CA ALA A 87 -6.29 8.48 -0.84
C ALA A 87 -5.62 9.81 -1.23
N ALA A 88 -6.15 10.51 -2.24
CA ALA A 88 -5.61 11.77 -2.77
C ALA A 88 -6.51 12.99 -2.56
N ALA A 89 -7.76 12.82 -2.08
CA ALA A 89 -8.76 13.91 -2.08
C ALA A 89 -8.77 14.75 -0.79
N HIS A 90 -8.01 14.36 0.26
CA HIS A 90 -7.77 15.24 1.41
C HIS A 90 -6.61 16.20 1.17
N ASN A 91 -5.53 15.71 0.55
CA ASN A 91 -4.33 16.46 0.16
C ASN A 91 -4.49 17.18 -1.20
N LEU A 92 -5.68 17.71 -1.50
CA LEU A 92 -5.89 18.60 -2.67
C LEU A 92 -6.77 19.79 -2.28
N LYS A 93 -7.66 19.61 -1.30
CA LYS A 93 -8.44 20.72 -0.71
C LYS A 93 -7.66 21.51 0.34
N GLU A 94 -6.64 20.91 0.97
CA GLU A 94 -5.65 21.65 1.78
C GLU A 94 -4.67 22.41 0.87
N ASP A 95 -4.42 21.81 -0.30
CA ASP A 95 -3.74 22.28 -1.52
C ASP A 95 -3.94 23.74 -1.87
N ALA A 96 -5.23 24.08 -1.94
CA ALA A 96 -5.72 25.38 -2.36
C ALA A 96 -5.65 26.43 -1.25
N LYS A 97 -5.31 26.04 0.00
CA LYS A 97 -5.14 26.95 1.13
C LYS A 97 -3.67 27.22 1.46
N ASP A 98 -2.76 26.35 1.01
CA ASP A 98 -1.31 26.42 1.26
C ASP A 98 -0.46 26.96 0.09
N ALA A 99 -1.08 27.38 -1.01
CA ALA A 99 -0.39 28.06 -2.11
C ALA A 99 0.19 29.45 -1.73
N ALA A 100 0.11 29.85 -0.46
CA ALA A 100 0.62 31.11 0.09
C ALA A 100 1.60 30.92 1.27
N SER A 101 2.23 29.76 1.41
CA SER A 101 3.32 29.60 2.38
C SER A 101 4.48 28.86 1.72
N ASP A 102 5.16 29.66 0.90
CA ASP A 102 6.60 29.72 0.67
C ASP A 102 7.44 28.47 0.93
N ALA A 103 8.09 28.03 -0.15
CA ALA A 103 9.46 27.52 -0.21
C ALA A 103 10.08 27.07 1.12
N HIS A 104 10.37 25.76 1.18
CA HIS A 104 11.23 25.08 2.16
C HIS A 104 10.50 24.33 3.28
N MET A 105 9.68 23.33 2.92
CA MET A 105 9.41 22.20 3.82
C MET A 105 9.31 20.92 3.01
N THR A 106 10.09 19.92 3.42
CA THR A 106 9.96 18.52 3.04
C THR A 106 8.59 18.02 3.50
N LYS A 107 7.51 18.37 2.79
CA LYS A 107 6.16 17.84 3.07
C LYS A 107 6.19 16.36 2.74
N ASN A 108 6.47 15.52 3.74
CA ASN A 108 6.00 14.15 3.73
C ASN A 108 4.46 14.25 3.69
N ASN A 109 3.89 14.25 2.48
CA ASN A 109 2.46 14.22 2.26
C ASN A 109 1.96 12.84 2.71
N THR A 110 1.87 12.68 4.01
CA THR A 110 1.37 11.49 4.66
C THR A 110 -0.08 11.31 4.21
N GLU A 111 -0.37 10.22 3.48
CA GLU A 111 -1.71 9.98 2.98
C GLU A 111 -2.65 9.64 4.15
N HIS A 112 -3.87 10.17 4.11
CA HIS A 112 -4.92 9.84 5.06
C HIS A 112 -6.16 9.40 4.29
N GLY A 113 -6.75 8.26 4.66
CA GLY A 113 -7.89 7.74 3.92
C GLY A 113 -8.62 6.60 4.61
N HIS A 114 -9.59 6.03 3.88
CA HIS A 114 -10.38 4.90 4.36
C HIS A 114 -10.06 3.68 3.52
N MET A 115 -9.91 2.52 4.16
CA MET A 115 -9.64 1.25 3.51
C MET A 115 -10.67 0.20 3.91
N LYS A 116 -11.35 -0.38 2.91
CA LYS A 116 -12.17 -1.58 3.10
C LYS A 116 -11.32 -2.82 2.92
N VAL A 117 -11.01 -3.50 4.01
CA VAL A 117 -10.07 -4.62 4.07
C VAL A 117 -10.77 -5.93 3.77
N THR A 118 -10.17 -6.71 2.86
CA THR A 118 -10.62 -8.07 2.51
C THR A 118 -9.61 -9.14 2.92
N ASN A 119 -8.36 -8.75 3.21
CA ASN A 119 -7.35 -9.67 3.68
C ASN A 119 -6.38 -8.99 4.65
N VAL A 120 -6.01 -9.71 5.72
CA VAL A 120 -4.99 -9.29 6.68
C VAL A 120 -3.97 -10.40 6.82
N ARG A 121 -2.69 -10.01 6.75
CA ARG A 121 -1.56 -10.86 7.11
C ARG A 121 -0.85 -10.26 8.31
N MET A 122 -0.76 -10.99 9.41
CA MET A 122 0.08 -10.57 10.54
C MET A 122 1.56 -10.61 10.13
N VAL A 123 2.27 -9.53 10.41
CA VAL A 123 3.72 -9.39 10.16
C VAL A 123 4.50 -9.58 11.46
N SER A 124 4.01 -9.01 12.58
CA SER A 124 4.59 -9.22 13.91
C SER A 124 3.54 -9.11 15.03
N HIS A 125 3.83 -9.80 16.13
CA HIS A 125 3.02 -9.85 17.36
C HIS A 125 3.00 -8.55 18.17
N SER A 126 3.76 -7.53 17.75
CA SER A 126 3.72 -6.20 18.35
C SER A 126 3.99 -5.14 17.28
N CYS A 127 3.47 -3.94 17.49
CA CYS A 127 3.92 -2.77 16.76
C CYS A 127 5.39 -2.47 17.08
N LYS A 128 6.09 -1.87 16.12
CA LYS A 128 7.46 -1.39 16.35
C LYS A 128 7.40 -0.21 17.31
N SER A 129 8.13 -0.32 18.41
CA SER A 129 8.37 0.74 19.40
C SER A 129 9.40 1.74 18.90
#